data_AF-A0A1U7PRI8-F1
#
_entry.id   AF-A0A1U7PRI8-F1
#
_cell.length_a   1.000
_cell.length_b   1.000
_cell.length_c   1.000
_cell.angle_alpha   90.00
_cell.angle_beta   90.00
_cell.angle_gamma   90.00
#
_symmetry.space_group_name_H-M   'P 1'
#
loop_
_entity.id
_entity.type
_entity.pdbx_description
1 polymer ?
#
loop_
_entity_poly.entity_id
_entity_poly.type
_entity_poly.pdbx_seq_one_letter_code
_entity_poly.pdbx_strand_id
1 'polypeptide(L)'
;MNSNDLIAKVGHLWLDLDHKLKDHNTHKKPDLPQAQLALMETDEAIRTLKSWVITHQFDSWQKEIHFFKYLKPKFVAKFIFLSKVVAFYSGLPYGGDKLVKKKIETEFETMRIFSEDNSEFINYYRRQSTYLDKKYFLRFQYDLYVRLSLDLHSFDDRFSTAQDYLVAHILSNDDYEGFLKKHWQQVKKAQEWPDTPAAHALQWTGSKAALTELVFALALSGSFNHGNTDLAEMVRHIEKAFATDLGNYHKTFSEIRARKSSPVKFLTHLSDILRNHIDNTDD
;
A
#
# COMPACT_ATOMS: atom_id res chain seq x y z
N MET A 1 -17.91 27.62 28.66
CA MET A 1 -16.82 26.65 28.61
C MET A 1 -15.55 27.45 28.34
N ASN A 2 -14.50 27.33 29.15
CA ASN A 2 -13.25 28.05 28.85
C ASN A 2 -12.50 27.30 27.73
N SER A 3 -11.46 27.89 27.12
CA SER A 3 -10.73 27.20 26.04
C SER A 3 -9.96 25.95 26.49
N ASN A 4 -9.59 25.82 27.77
CA ASN A 4 -8.91 24.62 28.26
C ASN A 4 -9.87 23.44 28.31
N ASP A 5 -11.12 23.67 28.75
CA ASP A 5 -12.19 22.68 28.76
C ASP A 5 -12.50 22.22 27.33
N LEU A 6 -12.53 23.15 26.36
CA LEU A 6 -12.68 22.81 24.94
C LEU A 6 -11.54 21.89 24.49
N ILE A 7 -10.29 22.29 24.72
CA ILE A 7 -9.11 21.52 24.30
C ILE A 7 -9.12 20.12 24.91
N ALA A 8 -9.49 19.98 26.19
CA ALA A 8 -9.63 18.68 26.85
C ALA A 8 -10.71 17.82 26.18
N LYS A 9 -11.90 18.38 25.92
CA LYS A 9 -12.97 17.69 25.19
C LYS A 9 -12.56 17.24 23.80
N VAL A 10 -11.82 18.08 23.07
CA VAL A 10 -11.27 17.75 21.75
C VAL A 10 -10.26 16.62 21.86
N GLY A 11 -9.44 16.60 22.91
CA GLY A 11 -8.53 15.50 23.21
C GLY A 11 -9.26 14.17 23.43
N HIS A 12 -10.32 14.17 24.24
CA HIS A 12 -11.16 12.99 24.45
C HIS A 12 -11.83 12.51 23.15
N LEU A 13 -12.43 13.43 22.38
CA LEU A 13 -13.03 13.10 21.09
C LEU A 13 -12.02 12.48 20.12
N TRP A 14 -10.77 12.96 20.12
CA TRP A 14 -9.70 12.39 19.30
C TRP A 14 -9.33 10.98 19.74
N LEU A 15 -9.18 10.75 21.06
CA LEU A 15 -8.86 9.43 21.59
C LEU A 15 -9.96 8.41 21.29
N ASP A 16 -11.23 8.81 21.43
CA ASP A 16 -12.38 7.97 21.12
C ASP A 16 -12.41 7.61 19.63
N LEU A 17 -12.17 8.59 18.75
CA LEU A 17 -12.07 8.34 17.31
C LEU A 17 -10.89 7.41 16.98
N ASP A 18 -9.71 7.67 17.52
CA ASP A 18 -8.50 6.88 17.26
C ASP A 18 -8.68 5.42 17.72
N HIS A 19 -9.39 5.20 18.84
CA HIS A 19 -9.76 3.86 19.30
C HIS A 19 -10.68 3.15 18.31
N LYS A 20 -11.79 3.78 17.89
CA LYS A 20 -12.73 3.21 16.91
C LYS A 20 -12.02 2.85 15.60
N LEU A 21 -11.17 3.75 15.09
CA LEU A 21 -10.41 3.52 13.86
C LEU A 21 -9.40 2.36 13.99
N LYS A 22 -8.83 2.12 15.18
CA LYS A 22 -7.94 0.97 15.44
C LYS A 22 -8.70 -0.35 15.56
N ASP A 23 -9.86 -0.35 16.18
CA ASP A 23 -10.73 -1.52 16.29
C ASP A 23 -11.17 -2.03 14.91
N HIS A 24 -11.41 -1.10 13.98
CA HIS A 24 -11.72 -1.48 12.60
C HIS A 24 -10.53 -2.18 11.92
N ASN A 25 -9.31 -1.72 12.19
CA ASN A 25 -8.08 -2.23 11.56
C ASN A 25 -7.53 -3.53 12.15
N THR A 26 -8.06 -4.02 13.28
CA THR A 26 -7.47 -5.16 14.01
C THR A 26 -7.85 -6.53 13.44
N HIS A 27 -8.89 -6.61 12.61
CA HIS A 27 -9.45 -7.91 12.21
C HIS A 27 -9.30 -8.31 10.74
N LYS A 28 -9.03 -7.37 9.81
CA LYS A 28 -8.83 -7.67 8.37
C LYS A 28 -7.91 -6.64 7.67
N LYS A 29 -7.38 -7.00 6.49
CA LYS A 29 -6.79 -6.01 5.57
C LYS A 29 -7.87 -4.96 5.26
N PRO A 30 -7.55 -3.65 5.29
CA PRO A 30 -8.53 -2.63 5.00
C PRO A 30 -9.11 -2.85 3.61
N ASP A 31 -10.43 -2.95 3.54
CA ASP A 31 -11.20 -3.02 2.30
C ASP A 31 -12.07 -1.76 2.14
N LEU A 32 -12.74 -1.65 0.99
CA LEU A 32 -13.56 -0.48 0.67
C LEU A 32 -14.68 -0.24 1.71
N PRO A 33 -15.50 -1.23 2.10
CA PRO A 33 -16.51 -1.05 3.14
C PRO A 33 -15.95 -0.55 4.47
N GLN A 34 -14.82 -1.11 4.91
CA GLN A 34 -14.18 -0.67 6.16
C GLN A 34 -13.67 0.77 6.06
N ALA A 35 -13.08 1.15 4.94
CA ALA A 35 -12.63 2.53 4.70
C ALA A 35 -13.81 3.52 4.67
N GLN A 36 -14.96 3.12 4.11
CA GLN A 36 -16.18 3.92 4.11
C GLN A 36 -16.75 4.10 5.52
N LEU A 37 -16.80 3.03 6.33
CA LEU A 37 -17.26 3.11 7.72
C LEU A 37 -16.36 4.04 8.55
N ALA A 38 -15.04 3.86 8.46
CA ALA A 38 -14.06 4.73 9.12
C ALA A 38 -14.21 6.20 8.70
N LEU A 39 -14.48 6.45 7.41
CA LEU A 39 -14.72 7.80 6.90
C LEU A 39 -15.97 8.43 7.51
N MET A 40 -17.05 7.66 7.66
CA MET A 40 -18.30 8.12 8.29
C MET A 40 -18.09 8.48 9.76
N GLU A 41 -17.38 7.67 10.53
CA GLU A 41 -17.07 7.97 11.94
C GLU A 41 -16.19 9.21 12.08
N THR A 42 -15.22 9.37 11.18
CA THR A 42 -14.36 10.56 11.15
C THR A 42 -15.17 11.82 10.84
N ASP A 43 -16.11 11.73 9.89
CA ASP A 43 -17.03 12.82 9.54
C ASP A 43 -17.94 13.20 10.72
N GLU A 44 -18.48 12.22 11.44
CA GLU A 44 -19.25 12.46 12.67
C GLU A 44 -18.42 13.18 13.74
N ALA A 45 -17.18 12.75 13.97
CA ALA A 45 -16.27 13.43 14.90
C ALA A 45 -15.97 14.86 14.46
N ILE A 46 -15.74 15.12 13.16
CA ILE A 46 -15.54 16.47 12.63
C ILE A 46 -16.77 17.35 12.81
N ARG A 47 -17.98 16.82 12.57
CA ARG A 47 -19.24 17.55 12.80
C ARG A 47 -19.42 17.92 14.28
N THR A 48 -19.13 16.98 15.17
CA THR A 48 -19.16 17.21 16.62
C THR A 48 -18.16 18.30 17.01
N LEU A 49 -16.90 18.19 16.56
CA LEU A 49 -15.85 19.17 16.77
C LEU A 49 -16.27 20.56 16.28
N LYS A 50 -16.83 20.64 15.07
CA LYS A 50 -17.29 21.88 14.45
C LYS A 50 -18.40 22.54 15.27
N SER A 51 -19.34 21.77 15.81
CA SER A 51 -20.44 22.29 16.64
C SER A 51 -19.95 23.01 17.90
N TRP A 52 -18.85 22.52 18.50
CA TRP A 52 -18.24 23.13 19.69
C TRP A 52 -17.48 24.40 19.35
N VAL A 53 -16.76 24.43 18.23
CA VAL A 53 -15.82 25.52 17.90
C VAL A 53 -16.53 26.74 17.33
N ILE A 54 -17.60 26.55 16.57
CA ILE A 54 -18.37 27.67 15.98
C ILE A 54 -19.02 28.54 17.06
N THR A 55 -19.41 27.93 18.18
CA THR A 55 -20.03 28.64 19.32
C THR A 55 -19.01 29.13 20.35
N HIS A 56 -17.72 28.82 20.16
CA HIS A 56 -16.67 29.11 21.12
C HIS A 56 -15.81 30.31 20.70
N GLN A 57 -15.61 31.24 21.64
CA GLN A 57 -14.59 32.28 21.52
C GLN A 57 -13.35 31.89 22.31
N PHE A 58 -12.18 31.89 21.66
CA PHE A 58 -10.95 31.52 22.33
C PHE A 58 -10.50 32.61 23.30
N ASP A 59 -10.08 32.19 24.50
CA ASP A 59 -9.62 33.11 25.55
C ASP A 59 -8.34 33.87 25.16
N SER A 60 -7.59 33.35 24.17
CA SER A 60 -6.35 33.93 23.69
C SER A 60 -6.03 33.44 22.27
N TRP A 61 -5.30 34.26 21.52
CA TRP A 61 -4.83 33.92 20.17
C TRP A 61 -3.91 32.68 20.19
N GLN A 62 -3.15 32.44 21.26
CA GLN A 62 -2.29 31.26 21.41
C GLN A 62 -3.10 29.96 21.40
N LYS A 63 -4.24 29.94 22.12
CA LYS A 63 -5.12 28.76 22.18
C LYS A 63 -5.82 28.52 20.86
N GLU A 64 -6.22 29.58 20.17
CA GLU A 64 -6.81 29.49 18.83
C GLU A 64 -5.80 28.93 17.81
N ILE A 65 -4.59 29.46 17.78
CA ILE A 65 -3.49 28.95 16.96
C ILE A 65 -3.21 27.49 17.31
N HIS A 66 -3.16 27.14 18.59
CA HIS A 66 -2.93 25.76 19.01
C HIS A 66 -4.00 24.82 18.46
N PHE A 67 -5.27 25.24 18.51
CA PHE A 67 -6.38 24.49 17.97
C PHE A 67 -6.27 24.27 16.44
N PHE A 68 -6.07 25.34 15.67
CA PHE A 68 -6.03 25.28 14.21
C PHE A 68 -4.73 24.72 13.63
N LYS A 69 -3.62 24.79 14.37
CA LYS A 69 -2.31 24.26 13.94
C LYS A 69 -2.11 22.79 14.34
N TYR A 70 -2.64 22.34 15.48
CA TYR A 70 -2.28 21.02 16.04
C TYR A 70 -3.46 20.11 16.35
N LEU A 71 -4.65 20.62 16.66
CA LEU A 71 -5.78 19.79 17.09
C LEU A 71 -6.72 19.47 15.92
N LYS A 72 -7.36 20.49 15.36
CA LYS A 72 -8.29 20.34 14.22
C LYS A 72 -7.64 19.58 13.05
N PRO A 73 -6.40 19.89 12.62
CA PRO A 73 -5.82 19.23 11.46
C PRO A 73 -5.71 17.71 11.59
N LYS A 74 -5.61 17.15 12.80
CA LYS A 74 -5.56 15.69 13.00
C LYS A 74 -6.83 14.99 12.51
N PHE A 75 -8.00 15.55 12.83
CA PHE A 75 -9.29 15.02 12.39
C PHE A 75 -9.46 15.14 10.87
N VAL A 76 -9.20 16.35 10.34
CA VAL A 76 -9.36 16.63 8.91
C VAL A 76 -8.37 15.81 8.08
N ALA A 77 -7.13 15.62 8.57
CA ALA A 77 -6.13 14.76 7.91
C ALA A 77 -6.62 13.32 7.76
N LYS A 78 -7.24 12.75 8.81
CA LYS A 78 -7.83 11.40 8.74
C LYS A 78 -8.96 11.34 7.73
N PHE A 79 -9.82 12.34 7.67
CA PHE A 79 -10.90 12.40 6.68
C PHE A 79 -10.36 12.45 5.25
N ILE A 80 -9.37 13.30 4.98
CA ILE A 80 -8.72 13.38 3.66
C ILE A 80 -8.06 12.04 3.30
N PHE A 81 -7.33 11.44 4.26
CA PHE A 81 -6.65 10.15 4.05
C PHE A 81 -7.65 9.06 3.70
N LEU A 82 -8.71 8.89 4.50
CA LEU A 82 -9.73 7.88 4.27
C LEU A 82 -10.52 8.13 2.97
N SER A 83 -10.79 9.39 2.63
CA SER A 83 -11.40 9.76 1.35
C SER A 83 -10.54 9.31 0.16
N LYS A 84 -9.22 9.52 0.24
CA LYS A 84 -8.28 9.03 -0.78
C LYS A 84 -8.24 7.50 -0.83
N VAL A 85 -8.26 6.82 0.31
CA VAL A 85 -8.32 5.34 0.36
C VAL A 85 -9.60 4.80 -0.28
N VAL A 86 -10.75 5.39 0.02
CA VAL A 86 -12.04 5.04 -0.61
C VAL A 86 -11.99 5.27 -2.11
N ALA A 87 -11.48 6.42 -2.57
CA ALA A 87 -11.29 6.71 -4.00
C ALA A 87 -10.29 5.77 -4.67
N PHE A 88 -9.23 5.38 -3.95
CA PHE A 88 -8.23 4.42 -4.42
C PHE A 88 -8.90 3.07 -4.72
N TYR A 89 -9.61 2.49 -3.74
CA TYR A 89 -10.29 1.21 -3.93
C TYR A 89 -11.42 1.28 -4.95
N SER A 90 -12.24 2.33 -4.91
CA SER A 90 -13.40 2.47 -5.81
C SER A 90 -12.99 2.63 -7.28
N GLY A 91 -11.84 3.27 -7.52
CA GLY A 91 -11.30 3.44 -8.87
C GLY A 91 -10.22 2.42 -9.22
N LEU A 92 -10.11 1.28 -8.53
CA LEU A 92 -9.17 0.24 -8.95
C LEU A 92 -9.59 -0.27 -10.34
N PRO A 93 -8.69 -0.24 -11.33
CA PRO A 93 -9.03 -0.65 -12.68
C PRO A 93 -9.30 -2.16 -12.73
N TYR A 94 -10.27 -2.56 -13.55
CA TYR A 94 -10.40 -3.96 -13.96
C TYR A 94 -9.23 -4.29 -14.90
N GLY A 95 -8.21 -4.97 -14.36
CA GLY A 95 -7.04 -5.40 -15.12
C GLY A 95 -5.87 -5.67 -14.19
N GLY A 96 -4.97 -6.56 -14.61
CA GLY A 96 -3.89 -7.07 -13.75
C GLY A 96 -2.95 -6.01 -13.17
N ASP A 97 -2.05 -6.45 -12.29
CA ASP A 97 -1.11 -5.69 -11.46
C ASP A 97 -0.46 -4.46 -12.10
N LYS A 98 -0.22 -4.47 -13.42
CA LYS A 98 0.35 -3.34 -14.18
C LYS A 98 -0.49 -2.07 -14.10
N LEU A 99 -1.83 -2.17 -14.17
CA LEU A 99 -2.71 -0.99 -14.10
C LEU A 99 -2.81 -0.45 -12.68
N VAL A 100 -2.80 -1.34 -11.68
CA VAL A 100 -2.74 -0.96 -10.26
C VAL A 100 -1.44 -0.21 -9.96
N LYS A 101 -0.32 -0.70 -10.48
CA LYS A 101 0.99 -0.04 -10.36
C LYS A 101 0.96 1.39 -10.93
N LYS A 102 0.45 1.54 -12.15
CA LYS A 102 0.32 2.86 -12.79
C LYS A 102 -0.55 3.82 -11.96
N LYS A 103 -1.65 3.33 -11.39
CA LYS A 103 -2.49 4.13 -10.49
C LYS A 103 -1.69 4.62 -9.27
N ILE A 104 -0.96 3.73 -8.61
CA ILE A 104 -0.12 4.08 -7.45
C ILE A 104 0.95 5.13 -7.85
N GLU A 105 1.59 4.99 -9.01
CA GLU A 105 2.55 5.98 -9.52
C GLU A 105 1.90 7.36 -9.72
N THR A 106 0.69 7.42 -10.29
CA THR A 106 -0.07 8.68 -10.45
C THR A 106 -0.39 9.34 -9.10
N GLU A 107 -0.73 8.55 -8.09
CA GLU A 107 -1.00 9.05 -6.74
C GLU A 107 0.27 9.63 -6.09
N PHE A 108 1.43 8.98 -6.25
CA PHE A 108 2.72 9.52 -5.81
C PHE A 108 3.05 10.84 -6.51
N GLU A 109 2.80 10.92 -7.81
CA GLU A 109 3.03 12.14 -8.58
C GLU A 109 2.14 13.31 -8.13
N THR A 110 0.88 13.02 -7.81
CA THR A 110 -0.05 14.02 -7.26
C THR A 110 0.46 14.58 -5.92
N MET A 111 1.02 13.73 -5.05
CA MET A 111 1.64 14.17 -3.80
C MET A 111 2.92 14.98 -4.02
N ARG A 112 3.71 14.63 -5.04
CA ARG A 112 4.93 15.38 -5.42
C ARG A 112 4.57 16.81 -5.83
N ILE A 113 3.61 16.98 -6.74
CA ILE A 113 3.15 18.29 -7.22
C ILE A 113 2.64 19.14 -6.04
N PHE A 114 1.80 18.56 -5.17
CA PHE A 114 1.35 19.25 -3.96
C PHE A 114 2.52 19.73 -3.09
N SER A 115 3.55 18.90 -2.92
CA SER A 115 4.72 19.24 -2.11
C SER A 115 5.55 20.37 -2.73
N GLU A 116 5.65 20.42 -4.06
CA GLU A 116 6.38 21.47 -4.78
C GLU A 116 5.64 22.80 -4.68
N ASP A 117 4.34 22.79 -4.96
CA ASP A 117 3.48 23.97 -4.89
C ASP A 117 3.45 24.59 -3.48
N ASN A 118 3.52 23.77 -2.43
CA ASN A 118 3.38 24.22 -1.04
C ASN A 118 4.71 24.15 -0.26
N SER A 119 5.84 24.06 -0.96
CA SER A 119 7.16 23.82 -0.37
C SER A 119 7.55 24.80 0.74
N GLU A 120 7.27 26.10 0.59
CA GLU A 120 7.54 27.12 1.60
C GLU A 120 6.75 26.86 2.90
N PHE A 121 5.44 26.65 2.79
CA PHE A 121 4.57 26.38 3.94
C PHE A 121 4.92 25.03 4.60
N ILE A 122 5.21 24.00 3.80
CA ILE A 122 5.63 22.68 4.29
C ILE A 122 6.92 22.82 5.10
N ASN A 123 7.90 23.58 4.60
CA ASN A 123 9.14 23.84 5.31
C ASN A 123 8.91 24.61 6.62
N TYR A 124 8.04 25.64 6.59
CA TYR A 124 7.62 26.35 7.79
C TYR A 124 7.04 25.41 8.85
N TYR A 125 6.07 24.57 8.45
CA TYR A 125 5.37 23.66 9.34
C TYR A 125 6.30 22.57 9.90
N ARG A 126 7.09 21.91 9.04
CA ARG A 126 8.01 20.83 9.43
C ARG A 126 9.14 21.31 10.35
N ARG A 127 9.57 22.57 10.22
CA ARG A 127 10.54 23.21 11.15
C ARG A 127 9.93 23.64 12.47
N GLN A 128 8.63 23.45 12.66
CA GLN A 128 7.89 23.89 13.86
C GLN A 128 8.03 25.39 14.12
N SER A 129 8.22 26.17 13.06
CA SER A 129 8.32 27.62 13.11
C SER A 129 7.02 28.24 13.65
N THR A 130 7.14 29.43 14.26
CA THR A 130 6.00 30.14 14.89
C THR A 130 5.84 31.58 14.40
N TYR A 131 6.80 32.11 13.62
CA TYR A 131 6.85 33.52 13.25
C TYR A 131 5.71 33.98 12.30
N LEU A 132 4.99 33.05 11.67
CA LEU A 132 3.81 33.34 10.83
C LEU A 132 2.51 32.80 11.43
N ASP A 133 2.52 32.28 12.65
CA ASP A 133 1.36 31.57 13.19
C ASP A 133 0.11 32.45 13.26
N LYS A 134 0.27 33.74 13.61
CA LYS A 134 -0.85 34.70 13.64
C LYS A 134 -1.45 34.95 12.26
N LYS A 135 -0.65 34.85 11.19
CA LYS A 135 -1.10 35.04 9.80
C LYS A 135 -1.75 33.78 9.23
N TYR A 136 -1.33 32.62 9.71
CA TYR A 136 -1.76 31.33 9.17
C TYR A 136 -2.97 30.73 9.89
N PHE A 137 -3.05 30.90 11.23
CA PHE A 137 -3.92 30.09 12.08
C PHE A 137 -4.88 30.91 12.96
N LEU A 138 -5.08 32.20 12.65
CA LEU A 138 -6.16 32.99 13.24
C LEU A 138 -7.34 33.08 12.28
N ARG A 139 -8.56 32.94 12.80
CA ARG A 139 -9.78 33.13 12.02
C ARG A 139 -9.98 34.60 11.69
N PHE A 140 -10.63 34.88 10.57
CA PHE A 140 -10.99 36.22 10.11
C PHE A 140 -9.80 37.19 9.96
N GLN A 141 -8.57 36.68 9.93
CA GLN A 141 -7.34 37.46 9.72
C GLN A 141 -6.56 36.85 8.56
N TYR A 142 -6.89 37.26 7.35
CA TYR A 142 -6.15 36.86 6.15
C TYR A 142 -5.15 37.95 5.75
N ASP A 143 -3.91 37.53 5.53
CA ASP A 143 -2.83 38.37 5.00
C ASP A 143 -2.69 38.11 3.50
N LEU A 144 -2.93 39.14 2.67
CA LEU A 144 -2.84 39.05 1.21
C LEU A 144 -1.40 38.84 0.71
N TYR A 145 -0.39 39.04 1.56
CA TYR A 145 1.00 38.72 1.25
C TYR A 145 1.32 37.22 1.42
N VAL A 146 0.39 36.44 1.97
CA VAL A 146 0.48 34.98 2.04
C VAL A 146 -0.30 34.39 0.88
N ARG A 147 0.22 33.32 0.25
CA ARG A 147 -0.53 32.55 -0.76
C ARG A 147 -1.82 32.00 -0.16
N LEU A 148 -2.97 32.51 -0.62
CA LEU A 148 -4.30 32.04 -0.20
C LEU A 148 -4.79 30.89 -1.08
N SER A 149 -5.63 30.02 -0.50
CA SER A 149 -6.38 29.04 -1.28
C SER A 149 -7.36 29.73 -2.22
N LEU A 150 -7.49 29.24 -3.45
CA LEU A 150 -8.55 29.69 -4.38
C LEU A 150 -9.95 29.38 -3.84
N ASP A 151 -10.06 28.32 -3.03
CA ASP A 151 -11.31 27.86 -2.43
C ASP A 151 -11.58 28.50 -1.06
N LEU A 152 -10.85 29.58 -0.69
CA LEU A 152 -10.94 30.20 0.64
C LEU A 152 -12.40 30.53 1.02
N HIS A 153 -13.18 31.02 0.05
CA HIS A 153 -14.59 31.39 0.24
C HIS A 153 -15.56 30.20 0.30
N SER A 154 -15.12 29.00 -0.06
CA SER A 154 -15.91 27.77 0.09
C SER A 154 -15.82 27.20 1.50
N PHE A 155 -14.86 27.64 2.32
CA PHE A 155 -14.71 27.19 3.69
C PHE A 155 -15.61 27.98 4.66
N ASP A 156 -16.06 27.32 5.72
CA ASP A 156 -16.74 27.97 6.85
C ASP A 156 -15.70 28.73 7.67
N ASP A 157 -15.67 30.06 7.53
CA ASP A 157 -14.75 30.99 8.20
C ASP A 157 -14.77 30.90 9.74
N ARG A 158 -15.87 30.43 10.33
CA ARG A 158 -15.98 30.17 11.79
C ARG A 158 -15.25 28.91 12.21
N PHE A 159 -14.97 27.99 11.29
CA PHE A 159 -14.30 26.72 11.55
C PHE A 159 -13.01 26.54 10.75
N SER A 160 -12.55 27.51 9.97
CA SER A 160 -11.33 27.40 9.15
C SER A 160 -10.49 28.67 9.21
N THR A 161 -9.21 28.52 8.90
CA THR A 161 -8.23 29.63 8.82
C THR A 161 -7.63 29.66 7.42
N ALA A 162 -6.66 30.55 7.18
CA ALA A 162 -6.03 30.63 5.88
C ALA A 162 -5.27 29.34 5.49
N GLN A 163 -4.65 28.63 6.45
CA GLN A 163 -3.70 27.54 6.14
C GLN A 163 -3.86 26.25 6.96
N ASP A 164 -4.84 26.14 7.86
CA ASP A 164 -5.06 24.91 8.63
C ASP A 164 -5.38 23.70 7.74
N TYR A 165 -6.02 23.92 6.58
CA TYR A 165 -6.24 22.86 5.60
C TYR A 165 -4.92 22.29 5.06
N LEU A 166 -3.91 23.12 4.79
CA LEU A 166 -2.60 22.64 4.32
C LEU A 166 -1.94 21.72 5.34
N VAL A 167 -2.06 22.03 6.63
CA VAL A 167 -1.57 21.15 7.70
C VAL A 167 -2.25 19.78 7.62
N ALA A 168 -3.57 19.76 7.45
CA ALA A 168 -4.32 18.51 7.31
C ALA A 168 -3.88 17.72 6.07
N HIS A 169 -3.61 18.40 4.94
CA HIS A 169 -3.09 17.76 3.73
C HIS A 169 -1.68 17.19 3.91
N ILE A 170 -0.78 17.88 4.62
CA ILE A 170 0.57 17.38 4.93
C ILE A 170 0.45 16.07 5.71
N LEU A 171 -0.28 16.09 6.83
CA LEU A 171 -0.46 14.91 7.68
C LEU A 171 -1.15 13.76 6.94
N SER A 172 -2.16 14.07 6.12
CA SER A 172 -2.86 13.09 5.30
C SER A 172 -1.95 12.45 4.25
N ASN A 173 -1.10 13.24 3.59
CA ASN A 173 -0.15 12.74 2.60
C ASN A 173 0.91 11.83 3.25
N ASP A 174 1.39 12.15 4.45
CA ASP A 174 2.34 11.30 5.18
C ASP A 174 1.70 9.90 5.47
N ASP A 175 0.45 9.86 5.95
CA ASP A 175 -0.29 8.61 6.17
C ASP A 175 -0.57 7.86 4.85
N TYR A 176 -0.98 8.58 3.81
CA TYR A 176 -1.33 8.01 2.50
C TYR A 176 -0.11 7.45 1.77
N GLU A 177 1.05 8.09 1.89
CA GLU A 177 2.30 7.58 1.35
C GLU A 177 2.64 6.21 1.96
N GLY A 178 2.48 6.06 3.28
CA GLY A 178 2.63 4.77 3.98
C GLY A 178 1.64 3.70 3.47
N PHE A 179 0.39 4.08 3.23
CA PHE A 179 -0.63 3.21 2.64
C PHE A 179 -0.24 2.74 1.23
N LEU A 180 0.18 3.65 0.35
CA LEU A 180 0.57 3.34 -1.03
C LEU A 180 1.82 2.47 -1.08
N LYS A 181 2.83 2.74 -0.25
CA LYS A 181 4.05 1.92 -0.15
C LYS A 181 3.73 0.47 0.24
N LYS A 182 2.80 0.25 1.17
CA LYS A 182 2.33 -1.09 1.55
C LYS A 182 1.64 -1.79 0.37
N HIS A 183 0.76 -1.11 -0.35
CA HIS A 183 0.08 -1.68 -1.52
C HIS A 183 1.06 -2.00 -2.65
N TRP A 184 2.02 -1.12 -2.91
CA TRP A 184 3.06 -1.34 -3.89
C TRP A 184 3.88 -2.60 -3.62
N GLN A 185 4.24 -2.85 -2.35
CA GLN A 185 4.94 -4.05 -1.95
C GLN A 185 4.09 -5.31 -2.15
N GLN A 186 2.77 -5.24 -1.90
CA GLN A 186 1.87 -6.37 -2.15
C GLN A 186 1.77 -6.72 -3.62
N VAL A 187 1.69 -5.72 -4.51
CA VAL A 187 1.69 -5.94 -5.96
C VAL A 187 3.01 -6.58 -6.42
N LYS A 188 4.16 -6.14 -5.89
CA LYS A 188 5.45 -6.79 -6.16
C LYS A 188 5.50 -8.24 -5.68
N LYS A 189 5.00 -8.51 -4.48
CA LYS A 189 4.96 -9.86 -3.90
C LYS A 189 3.94 -10.79 -4.56
N ALA A 190 2.95 -10.27 -5.28
CA ALA A 190 2.04 -11.11 -6.08
C ALA A 190 2.70 -11.61 -7.38
N GLN A 191 3.68 -10.86 -7.90
CA GLN A 191 4.48 -11.26 -9.06
C GLN A 191 5.61 -12.23 -8.71
N GLU A 192 6.12 -12.16 -7.48
CA GLU A 192 7.06 -13.15 -6.95
C GLU A 192 6.24 -14.31 -6.36
N TRP A 193 6.45 -15.54 -6.85
CA TRP A 193 5.82 -16.76 -6.32
C TRP A 193 5.60 -16.67 -4.80
N PRO A 194 4.41 -17.00 -4.24
CA PRO A 194 4.19 -16.89 -2.80
C PRO A 194 5.33 -17.60 -2.10
N ASP A 195 6.00 -16.90 -1.18
CA ASP A 195 7.01 -17.48 -0.30
C ASP A 195 6.34 -18.66 0.42
N THR A 196 6.44 -19.86 -0.16
CA THR A 196 6.19 -21.09 0.58
C THR A 196 7.19 -21.03 1.72
N PRO A 197 6.75 -21.01 3.00
CA PRO A 197 7.68 -21.12 4.11
C PRO A 197 8.60 -22.30 3.81
N ALA A 198 9.93 -22.15 3.95
CA ALA A 198 10.90 -23.18 3.58
C ALA A 198 10.57 -24.58 4.14
N ALA A 199 9.79 -24.63 5.24
CA ALA A 199 9.24 -25.83 5.83
C ALA A 199 8.26 -26.65 4.94
N HIS A 200 7.71 -26.08 3.87
CA HIS A 200 6.75 -26.74 2.97
C HIS A 200 7.19 -26.77 1.50
N ALA A 201 8.42 -26.35 1.19
CA ALA A 201 8.95 -26.45 -0.17
C ALA A 201 9.29 -27.91 -0.49
N LEU A 202 8.79 -28.42 -1.63
CA LEU A 202 9.20 -29.73 -2.15
C LEU A 202 10.71 -29.72 -2.40
N GLN A 203 11.42 -30.73 -1.88
CA GLN A 203 12.86 -30.89 -2.10
C GLN A 203 13.08 -31.92 -3.19
N TRP A 204 13.87 -31.59 -4.21
CA TRP A 204 14.28 -32.58 -5.20
C TRP A 204 15.34 -33.51 -4.60
N THR A 205 15.00 -34.79 -4.46
CA THR A 205 15.89 -35.82 -3.91
C THR A 205 16.56 -36.67 -4.99
N GLY A 206 16.19 -36.48 -6.26
CA GLY A 206 16.80 -37.16 -7.39
C GLY A 206 18.15 -36.56 -7.80
N SER A 207 18.81 -37.18 -8.78
CA SER A 207 20.04 -36.61 -9.34
C SER A 207 19.78 -35.31 -10.12
N LYS A 208 20.77 -34.39 -10.17
CA LYS A 208 20.70 -33.19 -11.03
C LYS A 208 20.50 -33.53 -12.51
N ALA A 209 21.07 -34.65 -12.96
CA ALA A 209 20.88 -35.13 -14.33
C ALA A 209 19.43 -35.56 -14.61
N ALA A 210 18.75 -36.18 -13.64
CA ALA A 210 17.34 -36.53 -13.76
C ALA A 210 16.43 -35.29 -13.84
N LEU A 211 16.71 -34.27 -13.00
CA LEU A 211 15.96 -33.01 -13.07
C LEU A 211 16.24 -32.26 -14.37
N THR A 212 17.50 -32.25 -14.82
CA THR A 212 17.89 -31.67 -16.12
C THR A 212 17.15 -32.35 -17.27
N GLU A 213 17.08 -33.68 -17.28
CA GLU A 213 16.33 -34.46 -18.28
C GLU A 213 14.85 -34.05 -18.32
N LEU A 214 14.21 -33.93 -17.15
CA LEU A 214 12.82 -33.52 -17.02
C LEU A 214 12.58 -32.09 -17.54
N VAL A 215 13.42 -31.13 -17.13
CA VAL A 215 13.32 -29.72 -17.57
C VAL A 215 13.40 -29.63 -19.09
N PHE A 216 14.38 -30.30 -19.70
CA PHE A 216 14.54 -30.27 -21.16
C PHE A 216 13.35 -30.92 -21.87
N ALA A 217 12.81 -32.02 -21.36
CA ALA A 217 11.63 -32.63 -21.95
C ALA A 217 10.39 -31.72 -21.89
N LEU A 218 10.17 -31.03 -20.76
CA LEU A 218 9.09 -30.07 -20.60
C LEU A 218 9.25 -28.82 -21.47
N ALA A 219 10.50 -28.37 -21.65
CA ALA A 219 10.81 -27.28 -22.57
C ALA A 219 10.53 -27.67 -24.01
N LEU A 220 10.95 -28.87 -24.42
CA LEU A 220 10.74 -29.39 -25.77
C LEU A 220 9.29 -29.78 -26.07
N SER A 221 8.51 -30.17 -25.06
CA SER A 221 7.09 -30.50 -25.24
C SER A 221 6.22 -29.27 -25.47
N GLY A 222 6.72 -28.07 -25.17
CA GLY A 222 5.96 -26.82 -25.28
C GLY A 222 4.76 -26.74 -24.35
N SER A 223 4.71 -27.56 -23.30
CA SER A 223 3.55 -27.67 -22.41
C SER A 223 3.33 -26.43 -21.53
N PHE A 224 4.33 -25.55 -21.43
CA PHE A 224 4.24 -24.30 -20.69
C PHE A 224 4.01 -23.10 -21.61
N ASN A 225 3.08 -22.22 -21.22
CA ASN A 225 2.77 -20.96 -21.89
C ASN A 225 2.58 -21.09 -23.41
N HIS A 226 1.90 -22.14 -23.86
CA HIS A 226 1.67 -22.42 -25.28
C HIS A 226 2.98 -22.53 -26.10
N GLY A 227 4.04 -23.05 -25.49
CA GLY A 227 5.36 -23.19 -26.11
C GLY A 227 6.22 -21.92 -26.11
N ASN A 228 5.77 -20.82 -25.50
CA ASN A 228 6.47 -19.53 -25.51
C ASN A 228 7.29 -19.27 -24.23
N THR A 229 7.94 -20.30 -23.68
CA THR A 229 8.76 -20.17 -22.46
C THR A 229 10.23 -20.40 -22.80
N ASP A 230 11.11 -19.51 -22.34
CA ASP A 230 12.55 -19.68 -22.49
C ASP A 230 13.10 -20.79 -21.56
N LEU A 231 14.11 -21.53 -22.02
CA LEU A 231 14.71 -22.62 -21.25
C LEU A 231 15.37 -22.10 -19.96
N ALA A 232 16.07 -20.96 -20.01
CA ALA A 232 16.72 -20.42 -18.83
C ALA A 232 15.69 -19.92 -17.80
N GLU A 233 14.58 -19.36 -18.27
CA GLU A 233 13.44 -19.02 -17.41
C GLU A 233 12.85 -20.27 -16.76
N MET A 234 12.64 -21.35 -17.50
CA MET A 234 12.11 -22.61 -16.97
C MET A 234 13.03 -23.24 -15.92
N VAL A 235 14.34 -23.26 -16.19
CA VAL A 235 15.36 -23.74 -15.24
C VAL A 235 15.27 -22.97 -13.93
N ARG A 236 15.27 -21.63 -13.97
CA ARG A 236 15.18 -20.80 -12.75
C ARG A 236 13.94 -21.10 -11.92
N HIS A 237 12.79 -21.30 -12.58
CA HIS A 237 11.55 -21.63 -11.88
C HIS A 237 11.63 -23.00 -11.20
N ILE A 238 12.18 -24.00 -11.88
CA ILE A 238 12.32 -25.36 -11.35
C ILE A 238 13.35 -25.40 -10.21
N GLU A 239 14.49 -24.71 -10.35
CA GLU A 239 15.50 -24.58 -9.29
C GLU A 239 14.91 -23.95 -8.01
N LYS A 240 14.11 -22.90 -8.17
CA LYS A 240 13.40 -22.25 -7.06
C LYS A 240 12.34 -23.18 -6.45
N ALA A 241 11.54 -23.84 -7.27
CA ALA A 241 10.45 -24.71 -6.81
C ALA A 241 10.95 -25.92 -6.01
N PHE A 242 12.10 -26.46 -6.39
CA PHE A 242 12.68 -27.65 -5.77
C PHE A 242 13.90 -27.40 -4.87
N ALA A 243 14.21 -26.13 -4.59
CA ALA A 243 15.37 -25.70 -3.80
C ALA A 243 16.68 -26.39 -4.22
N THR A 244 16.90 -26.52 -5.53
CA THR A 244 18.04 -27.26 -6.11
C THR A 244 18.73 -26.39 -7.15
N ASP A 245 20.06 -26.40 -7.18
CA ASP A 245 20.86 -25.75 -8.22
C ASP A 245 21.28 -26.77 -9.29
N LEU A 246 20.89 -26.55 -10.55
CA LEU A 246 21.26 -27.40 -11.69
C LEU A 246 22.65 -27.06 -12.24
N GLY A 247 23.21 -25.90 -11.90
CA GLY A 247 24.52 -25.45 -12.37
C GLY A 247 24.59 -25.41 -13.91
N ASN A 248 25.58 -26.07 -14.50
CA ASN A 248 25.74 -26.11 -15.96
C ASN A 248 24.83 -27.19 -16.59
N TYR A 249 23.53 -26.88 -16.67
CA TYR A 249 22.51 -27.77 -17.21
C TYR A 249 22.72 -28.09 -18.71
N HIS A 250 23.35 -27.22 -19.50
CA HIS A 250 23.71 -27.51 -20.90
C HIS A 250 24.78 -28.59 -21.04
N LYS A 251 25.82 -28.56 -20.20
CA LYS A 251 26.84 -29.60 -20.14
C LYS A 251 26.22 -30.93 -19.69
N THR A 252 25.42 -30.88 -18.62
CA THR A 252 24.71 -32.04 -18.09
C THR A 252 23.81 -32.69 -19.14
N PHE A 253 23.07 -31.90 -19.92
CA PHE A 253 22.25 -32.40 -21.02
C PHE A 253 23.08 -33.03 -22.16
N SER A 254 24.23 -32.44 -22.48
CA SER A 254 25.16 -33.02 -23.46
C SER A 254 25.68 -34.40 -23.03
N GLU A 255 25.97 -34.57 -21.75
CA GLU A 255 26.36 -35.85 -21.16
C GLU A 255 25.21 -36.87 -21.17
N ILE A 256 23.96 -36.43 -20.92
CA ILE A 256 22.76 -37.26 -21.04
C ILE A 256 22.62 -37.79 -22.48
N ARG A 257 22.79 -36.92 -23.47
CA ARG A 257 22.71 -37.26 -24.91
C ARG A 257 23.79 -38.26 -25.34
N ALA A 258 24.96 -38.27 -24.68
CA ALA A 258 26.08 -39.16 -25.01
C ALA A 258 25.93 -40.59 -24.44
N ARG A 259 24.89 -40.88 -23.66
CA ARG A 259 24.68 -42.21 -23.05
C ARG A 259 24.33 -43.26 -24.10
N LYS A 260 25.08 -44.37 -24.10
CA LYS A 260 24.86 -45.51 -25.03
C LYS A 260 23.71 -46.44 -24.63
N SER A 261 23.35 -46.52 -23.35
CA SER A 261 22.41 -47.55 -22.85
C SER A 261 20.96 -47.09 -22.69
N SER A 262 20.71 -45.78 -22.56
CA SER A 262 19.36 -45.17 -22.64
C SER A 262 19.48 -43.64 -22.57
N PRO A 263 19.08 -42.90 -23.62
CA PRO A 263 19.20 -41.44 -23.65
C PRO A 263 18.18 -40.71 -22.76
N VAL A 264 17.10 -41.36 -22.31
CA VAL A 264 16.02 -40.74 -21.49
C VAL A 264 15.64 -41.62 -20.28
N LYS A 265 16.66 -42.03 -19.52
CA LYS A 265 16.53 -43.01 -18.42
C LYS A 265 15.51 -42.59 -17.36
N PHE A 266 15.46 -41.32 -16.98
CA PHE A 266 14.58 -40.87 -15.91
C PHE A 266 13.12 -40.79 -16.38
N LEU A 267 12.87 -40.29 -17.58
CA LEU A 267 11.51 -40.21 -18.13
C LEU A 267 10.93 -41.60 -18.42
N THR A 268 11.75 -42.53 -18.93
CA THR A 268 11.33 -43.94 -19.07
C THR A 268 10.92 -44.51 -17.72
N HIS A 269 11.73 -44.29 -16.68
CA HIS A 269 11.42 -44.77 -15.33
C HIS A 269 10.11 -44.19 -14.77
N LEU A 270 9.87 -42.88 -14.93
CA LEU A 270 8.60 -42.26 -14.52
C LEU A 270 7.40 -42.81 -15.28
N SER A 271 7.55 -43.02 -16.60
CA SER A 271 6.50 -43.60 -17.43
C SER A 271 6.17 -45.03 -17.00
N ASP A 272 7.18 -45.84 -16.66
CA ASP A 272 6.97 -47.22 -16.22
C ASP A 272 6.29 -47.27 -14.85
N ILE A 273 6.67 -46.40 -13.91
CA ILE A 273 5.99 -46.28 -12.61
C ILE A 273 4.52 -45.94 -12.80
N LEU A 274 4.22 -44.92 -13.63
CA LEU A 274 2.84 -44.47 -13.84
C LEU A 274 1.99 -45.54 -14.51
N ARG A 275 2.52 -46.23 -15.54
CA ARG A 275 1.83 -47.34 -16.21
C ARG A 275 1.52 -48.48 -15.25
N ASN A 276 2.52 -48.93 -14.50
CA ASN A 276 2.32 -49.98 -13.51
C ASN A 276 1.28 -49.58 -12.46
N HIS A 277 1.24 -48.31 -12.05
CA HIS A 277 0.21 -47.86 -11.11
C HIS A 277 -1.19 -47.95 -11.72
N ILE A 278 -1.38 -47.48 -12.95
CA ILE A 278 -2.66 -47.54 -13.66
C ILE A 278 -3.11 -48.99 -13.85
N ASP A 279 -2.24 -49.86 -14.37
CA ASP A 279 -2.56 -51.27 -14.62
C ASP A 279 -2.94 -52.04 -13.35
N ASN A 280 -2.41 -51.65 -12.18
CA ASN A 280 -2.75 -52.27 -10.88
C ASN A 280 -3.96 -51.62 -10.17
N THR A 281 -4.53 -50.54 -10.72
CA THR A 281 -5.70 -49.85 -10.13
C THR A 281 -7.00 -50.16 -10.87
N ASP A 282 -6.90 -50.75 -12.08
CA ASP A 282 -8.03 -51.21 -12.90
C ASP A 282 -8.43 -52.70 -12.63
N ASP A 283 -7.86 -53.32 -11.58
CA ASP A 283 -8.29 -54.58 -10.93
C ASP A 283 -8.97 -54.28 -9.57
#